data_AF-F7XKD0-F1
#
_entry.id   AF-F7XKD0-F1
#
_cell.length_a   1.000
_cell.length_b   1.000
_cell.length_c   1.000
_cell.angle_alpha   90.00
_cell.angle_beta   90.00
_cell.angle_gamma   90.00
#
_symmetry.space_group_name_H-M   'P 1'
#
loop_
_entity.id
_entity.type
_entity.pdbx_description
1 polymer ?
#
loop_
_entity_poly.entity_id
_entity_poly.type
_entity_poly.pdbx_seq_one_letter_code
_entity_poly.pdbx_strand_id
1 'polypeptide(L)' 'MKPSAPVEAGKEYEVTIEDIAKEGDGIARVQGFVIFVPDTEVGDTVNIKVNRVMRKFAFGEVV' A
#
# COMPACT_ATOMS: atom_id res chain seq x y z
N MET A 1 -11.24 20.97 -1.47
CA MET A 1 -11.00 19.96 -0.42
C MET A 1 -10.19 18.85 -1.07
N LYS A 2 -8.88 18.78 -0.82
CA LYS A 2 -8.09 17.64 -1.30
C LYS A 2 -8.29 16.51 -0.30
N PRO A 3 -8.64 15.28 -0.70
CA PRO A 3 -8.61 14.17 0.24
C PRO A 3 -7.18 14.08 0.80
N SER A 4 -7.07 14.01 2.12
CA SER A 4 -5.78 14.10 2.84
C SER A 4 -4.88 12.88 2.63
N ALA A 5 -5.31 11.88 1.86
CA ALA A 5 -4.56 10.69 1.50
C ALA A 5 -4.68 10.45 -0.02
N PRO A 6 -3.60 10.00 -0.70
CA PRO A 6 -3.62 9.71 -2.13
C PRO A 6 -4.35 8.40 -2.48
N VAL A 7 -4.78 7.65 -1.47
CA VAL A 7 -5.46 6.35 -1.61
C VAL A 7 -6.79 6.33 -0.87
N GLU A 8 -7.71 5.50 -1.36
CA GLU A 8 -9.07 5.35 -0.84
C GLU A 8 -9.37 3.90 -0.48
N ALA A 9 -10.04 3.69 0.66
CA ALA A 9 -10.43 2.35 1.08
C ALA A 9 -11.50 1.75 0.14
N GLY A 10 -11.36 0.48 -0.20
CA GLY A 10 -12.19 -0.26 -1.14
C GLY A 10 -11.73 -0.17 -2.60
N LYS A 11 -10.73 0.65 -2.91
CA LYS A 11 -10.18 0.77 -4.28
C LYS A 11 -8.89 -0.03 -4.46
N GLU A 12 -8.68 -0.42 -5.70
CA GLU A 12 -7.49 -1.12 -6.17
C GLU A 12 -6.49 -0.13 -6.76
N TYR A 13 -5.21 -0.35 -6.46
CA TYR A 13 -4.10 0.45 -6.94
C TYR A 13 -2.96 -0.46 -7.34
N GLU A 14 -2.39 -0.22 -8.51
CA GLU A 14 -1.13 -0.84 -8.91
C GLU A 14 0.00 -0.14 -8.16
N VAL A 15 0.76 -0.90 -7.39
CA VAL A 15 1.88 -0.36 -6.62
C VAL A 15 3.09 -1.25 -6.77
N THR A 16 4.26 -0.63 -6.69
CA THR A 16 5.54 -1.35 -6.64
C THR A 16 6.00 -1.42 -5.19
N ILE A 17 6.38 -2.62 -4.76
CA ILE A 17 6.93 -2.87 -3.44
C ILE A 17 8.38 -2.42 -3.45
N GLU A 18 8.68 -1.37 -2.69
CA GLU A 18 10.04 -0.80 -2.64
C GLU A 18 10.88 -1.41 -1.52
N ASP A 19 10.25 -1.95 -0.49
CA ASP A 19 10.93 -2.47 0.69
C ASP A 19 10.07 -3.53 1.40
N ILE A 20 10.69 -4.31 2.30
CA ILE A 20 10.00 -5.30 3.15
C ILE A 20 10.36 -5.07 4.61
N ALA A 21 9.32 -5.00 5.44
CA ALA A 21 9.46 -4.98 6.88
C ALA A 21 9.97 -6.34 7.39
N LYS A 22 10.63 -6.32 8.56
CA LYS A 22 11.17 -7.55 9.18
C LYS A 22 10.11 -8.62 9.48
N GLU A 23 8.84 -8.24 9.57
CA GLU A 23 7.72 -9.14 9.81
C GLU A 23 7.23 -9.86 8.53
N GLY A 24 7.73 -9.46 7.35
CA GLY A 24 7.31 -9.99 6.05
C GLY A 24 6.31 -9.10 5.31
N ASP A 25 5.94 -7.94 5.86
CA ASP A 25 5.06 -6.99 5.18
C ASP A 25 5.82 -6.19 4.11
N GLY A 26 5.34 -6.22 2.87
CA GLY A 26 5.80 -5.32 1.83
C GLY A 26 5.37 -3.89 2.07
N ILE A 27 6.26 -2.98 1.71
CA ILE A 27 6.10 -1.54 1.85
C ILE A 27 6.01 -0.96 0.45
N ALA A 28 4.80 -0.54 0.08
CA ALA A 28 4.56 0.24 -1.11
C ALA A 28 4.52 1.74 -0.78
N ARG A 29 4.95 2.59 -1.72
CA ARG A 29 4.78 4.04 -1.64
C ARG A 29 3.99 4.59 -2.81
N VAL A 30 2.89 5.26 -2.49
CA VAL A 30 2.09 6.01 -3.47
C VAL A 30 2.20 7.48 -3.14
N GLN A 31 2.93 8.24 -3.98
CA GLN A 31 3.14 9.69 -3.80
C GLN A 31 3.66 10.06 -2.39
N GLY A 32 4.53 9.22 -1.81
CA GLY A 32 5.08 9.40 -0.46
C GLY A 32 4.19 8.90 0.68
N PHE A 33 3.02 8.31 0.37
CA PHE A 33 2.15 7.66 1.33
C PHE A 33 2.46 6.16 1.42
N VAL A 34 2.68 5.69 2.64
CA VAL A 34 3.10 4.31 2.91
C VAL A 34 1.88 3.39 2.94
N ILE A 35 1.96 2.27 2.23
CA ILE A 35 0.94 1.23 2.23
C ILE A 35 1.62 -0.09 2.59
N PHE A 36 1.11 -0.73 3.63
CA PHE A 36 1.55 -2.05 4.06
C PHE A 36 0.75 -3.11 3.32
N VAL A 37 1.46 -4.05 2.72
CA VAL A 37 0.91 -5.12 1.89
C VAL A 37 1.57 -6.43 2.32
N PRO A 38 0.87 -7.30 3.08
CA PRO A 38 1.43 -8.60 3.44
C PRO A 38 1.57 -9.48 2.20
N ASP A 39 2.37 -10.54 2.31
CA ASP A 39 2.56 -11.55 1.26
C ASP A 39 3.10 -10.99 -0.08
N THR A 40 4.06 -10.07 -0.02
CA THR A 40 4.70 -9.48 -1.21
C THR A 40 6.22 -9.48 -1.13
N GLU A 41 6.89 -9.37 -2.28
CA GLU A 41 8.36 -9.32 -2.41
C GLU A 41 8.86 -7.94 -2.91
N VAL A 42 10.07 -7.53 -2.51
CA VAL A 42 10.67 -6.28 -2.99
C VAL A 42 10.93 -6.35 -4.49
N GLY A 43 10.48 -5.33 -5.22
CA GLY A 43 10.60 -5.26 -6.68
C GLY A 43 9.34 -5.74 -7.42
N ASP A 44 8.38 -6.35 -6.71
CA ASP A 44 7.13 -6.76 -7.32
C ASP A 44 6.23 -5.56 -7.60
N THR A 45 5.57 -5.60 -8.76
CA THR A 45 4.49 -4.67 -9.11
C THR A 45 3.19 -5.46 -9.09
N VAL A 46 2.38 -5.21 -8.06
CA VAL A 46 1.15 -5.94 -7.80
C VAL A 46 -0.03 -4.97 -7.66
N ASN A 47 -1.22 -5.45 -7.99
CA ASN A 47 -2.44 -4.73 -7.70
C ASN A 47 -2.84 -5.01 -6.25
N ILE A 48 -2.99 -3.94 -5.48
CA ILE A 48 -3.40 -4.02 -4.09
C ILE A 48 -4.76 -3.39 -3.92
N LYS A 49 -5.60 -4.01 -3.11
CA LYS A 49 -6.85 -3.43 -2.65
C LYS A 49 -6.65 -2.82 -1.28
N VAL A 50 -6.86 -1.52 -1.18
CA VAL A 50 -6.72 -0.80 0.09
C VAL A 50 -7.95 -1.10 0.95
N ASN A 51 -7.79 -1.80 2.07
CA ASN A 51 -8.92 -2.10 2.95
C ASN A 51 -9.14 -1.01 3.99
N ARG A 52 -8.06 -0.36 4.43
CA ARG A 52 -8.14 0.64 5.49
C ARG A 52 -7.11 1.74 5.30
N VAL A 53 -7.58 2.99 5.22
CA VAL A 53 -6.73 4.17 5.18
C VAL A 53 -6.66 4.79 6.56
N MET A 54 -5.45 4.93 7.09
CA MET A 54 -5.17 5.61 8.35
C MET A 54 -4.64 7.03 8.07
N ARG A 55 -4.41 7.80 9.14
CA ARG A 55 -4.00 9.21 9.01
C ARG A 55 -2.60 9.40 8.39
N LYS A 56 -1.73 8.38 8.43
CA LYS A 56 -0.33 8.46 7.95
C LYS A 56 0.08 7.31 7.00
N PHE A 57 -0.71 6.25 6.91
CA PHE A 57 -0.43 5.05 6.12
C PHE A 57 -1.73 4.33 5.79
N ALA A 58 -1.69 3.34 4.92
CA ALA A 58 -2.82 2.45 4.66
C ALA A 58 -2.41 0.98 4.78
N PHE A 59 -3.40 0.13 4.93
CA PHE A 59 -3.28 -1.31 4.78
C PHE A 59 -3.99 -1.72 3.50
N GLY A 60 -3.32 -2.54 2.71
CA GLY A 60 -3.90 -3.20 1.55
C GLY A 60 -3.52 -4.67 1.52
N GLU A 61 -4.19 -5.42 0.67
CA GLU A 61 -3.91 -6.82 0.37
C GLU A 61 -3.78 -6.99 -1.14
N VAL A 62 -2.96 -7.94 -1.59
CA VAL A 62 -2.83 -8.27 -3.02
C VAL A 62 -4.14 -8.92 -3.50
N VAL A 63 -4.59 -8.54 -4.70
CA VAL A 63 -5.76 -9.12 -5.37
C VAL A 63 -5.40 -9.92 -6.62
#